data_AF-A0A1Y3A682-F1
#
_entry.id   AF-A0A1Y3A682-F1
#
_cell.length_a   1.000
_cell.length_b   1.000
_cell.length_c   1.000
_cell.angle_alpha   90.00
_cell.angle_beta   90.00
_cell.angle_gamma   90.00
#
_symmetry.space_group_name_H-M   'P 1'
#
loop_
_entity.id
_entity.type
_entity.pdbx_description
1 polymer ?
#
loop_
_entity_poly.entity_id
_entity_poly.type
_entity_poly.pdbx_seq_one_letter_code
_entity_poly.pdbx_strand_id
1 'polypeptide(L)'
;MIRRLRRAGIFAAVAALAALAPTLDAAAAVPFFAVAGAAFFGVRDGEWFETLALPGDREAERLYGLVSFALAGAGLALFASLPRAPLPDEAFAAATLAVGAGRLGRTLVSRRTTDEFPLVAGYVAAGTAAALLGQVAVRLQTDAPVDGATVPLLVFLAAAAALTAALVRSLVFSRDAHITTILVAFVTWGFLALEPAGDPPPTVSYSHPRP
;
A
#
# COMPACT_ATOMS: atom_id res chain seq x y z
N MET A 1 -21.16 -12.27 7.71
CA MET A 1 -20.81 -11.41 6.55
C MET A 1 -20.34 -10.01 6.97
N ILE A 2 -21.14 -9.25 7.74
CA ILE A 2 -20.85 -7.86 8.16
C ILE A 2 -19.49 -7.72 8.85
N ARG A 3 -19.11 -8.69 9.69
CA ARG A 3 -17.81 -8.73 10.38
C ARG A 3 -16.61 -8.74 9.43
N ARG A 4 -16.68 -9.50 8.33
CA ARG A 4 -15.59 -9.59 7.33
C ARG A 4 -15.40 -8.26 6.60
N LEU A 5 -16.49 -7.58 6.25
CA LEU A 5 -16.42 -6.26 5.61
C LEU A 5 -15.86 -5.22 6.57
N ARG A 6 -16.37 -5.16 7.80
CA ARG A 6 -15.90 -4.22 8.82
C ARG A 6 -14.41 -4.39 9.07
N ARG A 7 -13.94 -5.63 9.16
CA ARG A 7 -12.50 -5.93 9.24
C ARG A 7 -11.74 -5.43 8.02
N ALA A 8 -12.17 -5.77 6.81
CA ALA A 8 -11.47 -5.33 5.61
C ALA A 8 -11.45 -3.78 5.48
N GLY A 9 -12.53 -3.12 5.92
CA GLY A 9 -12.61 -1.66 6.01
C GLY A 9 -11.61 -1.07 7.01
N ILE A 10 -11.40 -1.72 8.15
CA ILE A 10 -10.40 -1.28 9.15
C ILE A 10 -8.98 -1.39 8.59
N PHE A 11 -8.64 -2.49 7.90
CA PHE A 11 -7.33 -2.59 7.21
C PHE A 11 -7.15 -1.49 6.16
N ALA A 12 -8.20 -1.19 5.38
CA ALA A 12 -8.17 -0.10 4.41
C ALA A 12 -8.02 1.28 5.08
N ALA A 13 -8.67 1.50 6.23
CA ALA A 13 -8.55 2.74 7.00
C ALA A 13 -7.14 2.92 7.58
N VAL A 14 -6.53 1.85 8.10
CA VAL A 14 -5.14 1.87 8.57
C VAL A 14 -4.17 2.10 7.40
N ALA A 15 -4.43 1.49 6.24
CA ALA A 15 -3.64 1.74 5.04
C ALA A 15 -3.71 3.20 4.57
N ALA A 16 -4.86 3.85 4.72
CA ALA A 16 -5.04 5.25 4.35
C ALA A 16 -4.17 6.22 5.17
N LEU A 17 -3.70 5.81 6.36
CA LEU A 17 -2.74 6.61 7.13
C LEU A 17 -1.42 6.81 6.37
N ALA A 18 -1.05 5.90 5.47
CA ALA A 18 0.18 6.02 4.68
C ALA A 18 0.15 7.20 3.71
N ALA A 19 -1.04 7.61 3.25
CA ALA A 19 -1.17 8.78 2.40
C ALA A 19 -0.81 10.08 3.13
N LEU A 20 -0.82 10.09 4.48
CA LEU A 20 -0.43 11.24 5.29
C LEU A 20 1.07 11.29 5.60
N ALA A 21 1.86 10.34 5.09
CA ALA A 21 3.30 10.27 5.36
C ALA A 21 4.03 11.60 5.06
N PRO A 22 3.79 12.29 3.92
CA PRO A 22 4.48 13.55 3.62
C PRO A 22 4.19 14.64 4.66
N THR A 23 2.93 14.75 5.11
CA THR A 23 2.55 15.75 6.13
C THR A 23 3.09 15.45 7.53
N LEU A 24 3.33 14.18 7.85
CA LEU A 24 3.78 13.74 9.16
C LEU A 24 5.31 13.64 9.25
N ASP A 25 6.00 13.51 8.11
CA ASP A 25 7.46 13.42 8.01
C ASP A 25 8.02 12.38 9.01
N ALA A 26 8.93 12.76 9.91
CA ALA A 26 9.50 11.87 10.92
C ALA A 26 8.45 11.25 11.87
N ALA A 27 7.27 11.86 12.01
CA ALA A 27 6.17 11.35 12.82
C ALA A 27 5.23 10.39 12.08
N ALA A 28 5.49 10.06 10.80
CA ALA A 28 4.62 9.20 9.99
C ALA A 28 4.39 7.80 10.61
N ALA A 29 5.33 7.30 11.43
CA ALA A 29 5.18 6.02 12.13
C ALA A 29 4.24 6.08 13.35
N VAL A 30 4.04 7.26 13.96
CA VAL A 30 3.24 7.46 15.18
C VAL A 30 1.80 6.94 15.04
N PRO A 31 1.02 7.30 13.99
CA PRO A 31 -0.36 6.82 13.88
C PRO A 31 -0.44 5.30 13.73
N PHE A 32 0.54 4.68 13.05
CA PHE A 32 0.60 3.22 12.93
C PHE A 32 0.92 2.54 14.26
N PHE A 33 1.86 3.09 15.04
CA PHE A 33 2.13 2.59 16.40
C PHE A 33 0.93 2.76 17.33
N ALA A 34 0.21 3.89 17.22
CA ALA A 34 -1.01 4.11 17.98
C ALA A 34 -2.07 3.05 17.67
N VAL A 35 -2.30 2.74 16.39
CA VAL A 35 -3.20 1.67 15.96
C VAL A 35 -2.73 0.29 16.45
N ALA A 36 -1.44 -0.02 16.28
CA ALA A 36 -0.87 -1.29 16.72
C ALA A 36 -1.03 -1.48 18.23
N GLY A 37 -0.69 -0.45 19.02
CA GLY A 37 -0.85 -0.43 20.47
C GLY A 37 -2.31 -0.55 20.90
N ALA A 38 -3.21 0.24 20.30
CA ALA A 38 -4.63 0.18 20.60
C ALA A 38 -5.23 -1.21 20.30
N ALA A 39 -4.87 -1.81 19.16
CA ALA A 39 -5.32 -3.15 18.79
C ALA A 39 -4.75 -4.24 19.71
N PHE A 40 -3.49 -4.10 20.14
CA PHE A 40 -2.81 -5.10 20.96
C PHE A 40 -3.16 -5.04 22.45
N PHE A 41 -3.30 -3.82 23.00
CA PHE A 41 -3.58 -3.61 24.41
C PHE A 41 -5.08 -3.47 24.71
N GLY A 42 -5.83 -2.82 23.82
CA GLY A 42 -7.22 -2.42 24.05
C GLY A 42 -8.29 -3.41 23.61
N VAL A 43 -7.95 -4.39 22.75
CA VAL A 43 -8.93 -5.36 22.23
C VAL A 43 -8.49 -6.78 22.59
N ARG A 44 -9.00 -7.27 23.73
CA ARG A 44 -8.73 -8.63 24.23
C ARG A 44 -9.95 -9.55 24.15
N ASP A 45 -11.14 -9.01 24.43
CA ASP A 45 -12.40 -9.75 24.42
C ASP A 45 -13.56 -8.93 23.84
N GLY A 46 -14.64 -9.58 23.41
CA GLY A 46 -15.90 -8.94 23.00
C GLY A 46 -16.13 -8.83 21.48
N GLU A 47 -17.19 -8.11 21.08
CA GLU A 47 -17.67 -8.06 19.68
C GLU A 47 -16.62 -7.53 18.69
N TRP A 48 -15.73 -6.64 19.15
CA TRP A 48 -14.64 -6.10 18.35
C TRP A 48 -13.55 -7.13 18.09
N PHE A 49 -13.18 -7.93 19.10
CA PHE A 49 -12.24 -9.03 18.94
C PHE A 49 -12.79 -10.06 17.93
N GLU A 50 -14.04 -10.48 18.11
CA GLU A 50 -14.70 -11.43 17.21
C GLU A 50 -14.89 -10.91 15.78
N THR A 51 -15.01 -9.58 15.62
CA THR A 51 -15.09 -8.94 14.30
C THR A 51 -13.74 -8.94 13.60
N LEU A 52 -12.67 -8.66 14.34
CA LEU A 52 -11.34 -8.40 13.80
C LEU A 52 -10.48 -9.67 13.69
N ALA A 53 -10.70 -10.68 14.52
CA ALA A 53 -9.86 -11.89 14.59
C ALA A 53 -9.87 -12.71 13.28
N LEU A 54 -8.67 -12.97 12.73
CA LEU A 54 -8.43 -14.02 11.74
C LEU A 54 -8.59 -15.43 12.36
N PRO A 55 -8.72 -16.50 11.55
CA PRO A 55 -8.81 -17.86 12.08
C PRO A 55 -7.65 -18.24 13.02
N GLY A 56 -6.41 -17.85 12.72
CA GLY A 56 -5.26 -18.06 13.61
C GLY A 56 -5.18 -17.09 14.81
N ASP A 57 -5.83 -15.93 14.73
CA ASP A 57 -5.92 -14.98 15.85
C ASP A 57 -6.83 -15.52 16.97
N ARG A 58 -7.73 -16.48 16.65
CA ARG A 58 -8.61 -17.15 17.63
C ARG A 58 -7.86 -18.15 18.50
N GLU A 59 -6.83 -18.80 17.96
CA GLU A 59 -5.98 -19.74 18.71
C GLU A 59 -5.03 -19.00 19.66
N ALA A 60 -4.70 -17.74 19.35
CA ALA A 60 -3.77 -16.90 20.12
C ALA A 60 -4.46 -15.76 20.91
N GLU A 61 -5.79 -15.71 20.92
CA GLU A 61 -6.64 -14.69 21.57
C GLU A 61 -6.23 -13.23 21.27
N ARG A 62 -5.62 -12.96 20.10
CA ARG A 62 -5.02 -11.65 19.77
C ARG A 62 -5.07 -11.30 18.31
N LEU A 63 -5.30 -10.02 17.99
CA LEU A 63 -5.40 -9.46 16.63
C LEU A 63 -4.05 -9.33 15.90
N TYR A 64 -3.25 -10.38 15.87
CA TYR A 64 -1.91 -10.36 15.30
C TYR A 64 -1.90 -9.95 13.82
N GLY A 65 -2.94 -10.28 13.05
CA GLY A 65 -3.05 -9.83 11.66
C GLY A 65 -3.12 -8.30 11.49
N LEU A 66 -3.84 -7.59 12.37
CA LEU A 66 -3.95 -6.12 12.31
C LEU A 66 -2.71 -5.46 12.90
N VAL A 67 -2.22 -5.99 14.03
CA VAL A 67 -1.02 -5.48 14.71
C VAL A 67 0.20 -5.62 13.81
N SER A 68 0.42 -6.77 13.18
CA SER A 68 1.54 -6.97 12.25
C SER A 68 1.46 -6.08 11.03
N PHE A 69 0.28 -5.86 10.47
CA PHE A 69 0.08 -4.94 9.34
C PHE A 69 0.38 -3.49 9.74
N ALA A 70 -0.13 -3.04 10.88
CA ALA A 70 0.16 -1.71 11.40
C ALA A 70 1.65 -1.55 11.72
N LEU A 71 2.29 -2.55 12.33
CA LEU A 71 3.74 -2.53 12.59
C LEU A 71 4.57 -2.52 11.31
N ALA A 72 4.16 -3.23 10.26
CA ALA A 72 4.81 -3.13 8.96
C ALA A 72 4.68 -1.73 8.37
N GLY A 73 3.51 -1.11 8.48
CA GLY A 73 3.31 0.30 8.10
C GLY A 73 4.22 1.24 8.89
N ALA A 74 4.31 1.06 10.21
CA ALA A 74 5.22 1.84 11.06
C ALA A 74 6.68 1.63 10.68
N GLY A 75 7.11 0.39 10.42
CA GLY A 75 8.46 0.06 10.01
C GLY A 75 8.83 0.69 8.66
N LEU A 76 7.92 0.64 7.69
CA LEU A 76 8.10 1.30 6.39
C LEU A 76 8.13 2.83 6.53
N ALA A 77 7.29 3.42 7.39
CA ALA A 77 7.31 4.86 7.66
C ALA A 77 8.63 5.30 8.33
N LEU A 78 9.13 4.53 9.30
CA LEU A 78 10.46 4.76 9.87
C LEU A 78 11.57 4.62 8.81
N PHE A 79 11.43 3.63 7.93
CA PHE A 79 12.38 3.43 6.84
C PHE A 79 12.35 4.58 5.82
N ALA A 80 11.17 5.15 5.54
CA ALA A 80 11.01 6.36 4.74
C ALA A 80 11.68 7.58 5.38
N SER A 81 11.78 7.64 6.71
CA SER A 81 12.48 8.72 7.42
C SER A 81 14.02 8.60 7.45
N LEU A 82 14.60 7.56 6.86
CA LEU A 82 16.05 7.34 6.92
C LEU A 82 16.83 8.30 5.99
N PRO A 83 17.94 8.91 6.44
CA PRO A 83 18.63 9.97 5.70
C PRO A 83 19.47 9.52 4.50
N ARG A 84 19.79 8.22 4.35
CA ARG A 84 20.71 7.74 3.29
C ARG A 84 20.01 7.30 2.01
N ALA A 85 18.82 6.72 2.14
CA ALA A 85 18.03 6.20 1.02
C ALA A 85 16.57 6.04 1.49
N PRO A 86 15.85 7.16 1.64
CA PRO A 86 14.46 7.11 2.09
C PRO A 86 13.61 6.38 1.05
N LEU A 87 12.71 5.53 1.52
CA LEU A 87 11.65 4.98 0.69
C LEU A 87 10.75 6.13 0.22
N PRO A 88 10.50 6.29 -1.10
CA PRO A 88 9.60 7.31 -1.61
C PRO A 88 8.19 7.15 -1.02
N ASP A 89 7.62 8.25 -0.53
CA ASP A 89 6.28 8.26 0.08
C ASP A 89 5.20 7.72 -0.86
N GLU A 90 5.36 7.94 -2.17
CA GLU A 90 4.46 7.40 -3.19
C GLU A 90 4.47 5.87 -3.23
N ALA A 91 5.65 5.25 -3.14
CA ALA A 91 5.78 3.80 -3.14
C ALA A 91 5.20 3.22 -1.84
N PHE A 92 5.44 3.90 -0.71
CA PHE A 92 4.85 3.54 0.58
C PHE A 92 3.32 3.59 0.56
N ALA A 93 2.74 4.71 0.11
CA ALA A 93 1.31 4.92 0.01
C ALA A 93 0.67 3.94 -0.98
N ALA A 94 1.27 3.75 -2.16
CA ALA A 94 0.79 2.81 -3.17
C ALA A 94 0.71 1.38 -2.62
N ALA A 95 1.77 0.90 -1.98
CA ALA A 95 1.85 -0.45 -1.47
C ALA A 95 0.87 -0.74 -0.33
N THR A 96 0.82 0.15 0.66
CA THR A 96 -0.09 0.02 1.81
C THR A 96 -1.55 0.07 1.37
N LEU A 97 -1.92 1.02 0.51
CA LEU A 97 -3.29 1.15 -0.01
C LEU A 97 -3.68 0.01 -0.95
N ALA A 98 -2.77 -0.46 -1.82
CA ALA A 98 -3.02 -1.62 -2.66
C ALA A 98 -3.39 -2.86 -1.82
N VAL A 99 -2.62 -3.13 -0.75
CA VAL A 99 -2.86 -4.28 0.13
C VAL A 99 -4.11 -4.09 0.98
N GLY A 100 -4.30 -2.90 1.58
CA GLY A 100 -5.45 -2.58 2.43
C GLY A 100 -6.77 -2.60 1.66
N ALA A 101 -6.86 -1.83 0.57
CA ALA A 101 -8.07 -1.71 -0.24
C ALA A 101 -8.33 -2.94 -1.10
N GLY A 102 -7.30 -3.65 -1.56
CA GLY A 102 -7.49 -4.92 -2.28
C GLY A 102 -8.22 -5.96 -1.42
N ARG A 103 -7.90 -6.04 -0.12
CA ARG A 103 -8.64 -6.91 0.83
C ARG A 103 -10.12 -6.53 0.92
N LEU A 104 -10.41 -5.22 0.89
CA LEU A 104 -11.78 -4.70 0.89
C LEU A 104 -12.52 -5.05 -0.42
N GLY A 105 -11.90 -4.81 -1.58
CA GLY A 105 -12.46 -5.14 -2.89
C GLY A 105 -12.80 -6.61 -3.05
N ARG A 106 -11.87 -7.50 -2.68
CA ARG A 106 -12.13 -8.95 -2.67
C ARG A 106 -13.32 -9.34 -1.78
N THR A 107 -13.42 -8.73 -0.59
CA THR A 107 -14.52 -8.98 0.36
C THR A 107 -15.86 -8.43 -0.15
N LEU A 108 -15.84 -7.37 -0.95
CA LEU A 108 -17.04 -6.84 -1.59
C LEU A 108 -17.54 -7.80 -2.68
N VAL A 109 -16.63 -8.29 -3.53
CA VAL A 109 -16.96 -9.23 -4.62
C VAL A 109 -17.43 -10.58 -4.07
N SER A 110 -16.89 -11.04 -2.94
CA SER A 110 -17.30 -12.29 -2.29
C SER A 110 -18.76 -12.31 -1.82
N ARG A 111 -19.49 -11.19 -1.93
CA ARG A 111 -20.93 -11.13 -1.67
C ARG A 111 -21.76 -11.69 -2.82
N ARG A 112 -21.24 -11.65 -4.04
CA ARG A 112 -21.96 -12.00 -5.27
C ARG A 112 -21.50 -13.32 -5.88
N THR A 113 -20.29 -13.76 -5.57
CA THR A 113 -19.71 -14.97 -6.15
C THR A 113 -18.68 -15.59 -5.19
N THR A 114 -18.49 -16.90 -5.32
CA THR A 114 -17.43 -17.68 -4.67
C THR A 114 -16.29 -18.03 -5.62
N ASP A 115 -16.41 -17.69 -6.90
CA ASP A 115 -15.42 -18.01 -7.93
C ASP A 115 -14.14 -17.22 -7.71
N GLU A 116 -13.00 -17.88 -7.84
CA GLU A 116 -11.71 -17.29 -7.49
C GLU A 116 -11.32 -16.13 -8.42
N PHE A 117 -11.63 -16.24 -9.71
CA PHE A 117 -11.26 -15.23 -10.71
C PHE A 117 -11.90 -13.86 -10.42
N PRO A 118 -13.24 -13.73 -10.24
CA PRO A 118 -13.84 -12.48 -9.80
C PRO A 118 -13.28 -11.94 -8.47
N LEU A 119 -12.95 -12.81 -7.52
CA LEU A 119 -12.39 -12.39 -6.23
C LEU A 119 -11.01 -11.76 -6.37
N VAL A 120 -10.14 -12.30 -7.24
CA VAL A 120 -8.84 -11.70 -7.57
C VAL A 120 -9.03 -10.41 -8.37
N ALA A 121 -9.94 -10.39 -9.33
CA ALA A 121 -10.25 -9.18 -10.10
C ALA A 121 -10.72 -8.03 -9.18
N GLY A 122 -11.59 -8.32 -8.22
CA GLY A 122 -12.02 -7.36 -7.20
C GLY A 122 -10.90 -6.88 -6.29
N TYR A 123 -9.94 -7.75 -5.97
CA TYR A 123 -8.74 -7.37 -5.22
C TYR A 123 -7.88 -6.39 -6.00
N VAL A 124 -7.54 -6.75 -7.25
CA VAL A 124 -6.64 -5.96 -8.09
C VAL A 124 -7.29 -4.62 -8.43
N ALA A 125 -8.57 -4.60 -8.85
CA ALA A 125 -9.25 -3.37 -9.23
C ALA A 125 -9.33 -2.36 -8.06
N ALA A 126 -9.73 -2.81 -6.86
CA ALA A 126 -9.79 -1.94 -5.69
C ALA A 126 -8.39 -1.52 -5.21
N GLY A 127 -7.42 -2.43 -5.26
CA GLY A 127 -6.03 -2.14 -4.91
C GLY A 127 -5.40 -1.10 -5.83
N THR A 128 -5.57 -1.25 -7.15
CA THR A 128 -5.07 -0.29 -8.15
C THR A 128 -5.71 1.08 -7.95
N ALA A 129 -7.03 1.15 -7.80
CA ALA A 129 -7.72 2.42 -7.59
C ALA A 129 -7.22 3.14 -6.31
N ALA A 130 -7.08 2.41 -5.21
CA ALA A 130 -6.61 3.00 -3.96
C ALA A 130 -5.12 3.39 -4.00
N ALA A 131 -4.27 2.59 -4.63
CA ALA A 131 -2.86 2.91 -4.81
C ALA A 131 -2.68 4.19 -5.64
N LEU A 132 -3.44 4.31 -6.74
CA LEU A 132 -3.43 5.52 -7.57
C LEU A 132 -3.88 6.76 -6.77
N LEU A 133 -4.97 6.64 -6.00
CA LEU A 133 -5.42 7.72 -5.12
C LEU A 133 -4.37 8.10 -4.07
N GLY A 134 -3.66 7.12 -3.51
CA GLY A 134 -2.58 7.33 -2.55
C GLY A 134 -1.41 8.12 -3.15
N GLN A 135 -0.97 7.71 -4.35
CA GLN A 135 0.12 8.40 -5.05
C GLN A 135 -0.28 9.84 -5.41
N VAL A 136 -1.50 10.04 -5.91
CA VAL A 136 -2.03 11.39 -6.19
C VAL A 136 -2.10 12.22 -4.91
N ALA A 137 -2.59 11.66 -3.80
CA ALA A 137 -2.66 12.37 -2.52
C ALA A 137 -1.28 12.79 -2.01
N VAL A 138 -0.26 11.93 -2.15
CA VAL A 138 1.13 12.26 -1.81
C VAL A 138 1.65 13.41 -2.67
N ARG A 139 1.44 13.36 -4.00
CA ARG A 139 1.90 14.43 -4.89
C ARG A 139 1.24 15.77 -4.64
N LEU A 140 -0.04 15.77 -4.28
CA LEU A 140 -0.75 16.99 -3.89
C LEU A 140 -0.21 17.60 -2.58
N GLN A 141 0.40 16.81 -1.70
CA GLN A 141 1.03 17.31 -0.47
C GLN A 141 2.44 17.83 -0.69
N THR A 142 3.14 17.34 -1.73
CA THR A 142 4.52 17.70 -2.04
C THR A 142 4.66 18.67 -3.22
N ASP A 143 3.54 19.22 -3.70
CA ASP A 143 3.45 20.07 -4.90
C ASP A 143 4.09 19.45 -6.15
N ALA A 144 4.11 18.11 -6.23
CA ALA A 144 4.63 17.37 -7.37
C ALA A 144 3.60 17.32 -8.53
N PRO A 145 4.05 17.33 -9.80
CA PRO A 145 3.16 17.41 -10.94
C PRO A 145 2.28 16.15 -11.11
N VAL A 146 1.03 16.37 -11.49
CA VAL A 146 0.08 15.34 -11.96
C VAL A 146 -0.41 15.75 -13.34
N ASP A 147 0.42 15.50 -14.35
CA ASP A 147 0.20 15.88 -15.75
C ASP A 147 0.12 14.66 -16.68
N GLY A 148 -0.10 14.91 -17.97
CA GLY A 148 -0.24 13.85 -18.97
C GLY A 148 0.99 12.95 -19.12
N ALA A 149 2.18 13.43 -18.75
CA ALA A 149 3.41 12.64 -18.78
C ALA A 149 3.53 11.71 -17.56
N THR A 150 3.05 12.17 -16.40
CA THR A 150 3.23 11.45 -15.13
C THR A 150 2.09 10.46 -14.83
N VAL A 151 0.88 10.72 -15.34
CA VAL A 151 -0.28 9.83 -15.14
C VAL A 151 -0.04 8.38 -15.58
N PRO A 152 0.56 8.09 -16.76
CA PRO A 152 0.86 6.72 -17.16
C PRO A 152 1.75 5.96 -16.16
N LEU A 153 2.78 6.63 -15.61
CA LEU A 153 3.67 6.06 -14.60
C LEU A 153 2.90 5.75 -13.32
N LEU A 154 2.06 6.67 -12.86
CA LEU A 154 1.23 6.48 -11.67
C LEU A 154 0.30 5.27 -11.81
N VAL A 155 -0.38 5.16 -12.95
CA VAL A 155 -1.27 4.02 -13.24
C VAL A 155 -0.49 2.71 -13.30
N PHE A 156 0.69 2.72 -13.93
CA PHE A 156 1.58 1.57 -13.99
C PHE A 156 2.01 1.11 -12.60
N LEU A 157 2.50 2.02 -11.76
CA LEU A 157 2.94 1.71 -10.40
C LEU A 157 1.79 1.19 -9.53
N ALA A 158 0.61 1.80 -9.63
CA ALA A 158 -0.60 1.37 -8.93
C ALA A 158 -1.02 -0.05 -9.33
N ALA A 159 -1.01 -0.34 -10.64
CA ALA A 159 -1.33 -1.67 -11.16
C ALA A 159 -0.27 -2.71 -10.77
N ALA A 160 1.02 -2.36 -10.86
CA ALA A 160 2.13 -3.21 -10.45
C ALA A 160 2.07 -3.53 -8.95
N ALA A 161 1.75 -2.54 -8.11
CA ALA A 161 1.56 -2.73 -6.67
C ALA A 161 0.42 -3.70 -6.38
N ALA A 162 -0.75 -3.50 -7.01
CA ALA A 162 -1.92 -4.34 -6.80
C ALA A 162 -1.73 -5.78 -7.33
N LEU A 163 -1.09 -5.94 -8.49
CA LEU A 163 -0.77 -7.24 -9.08
C LEU A 163 0.27 -7.98 -8.24
N THR A 164 1.34 -7.31 -7.83
CA THR A 164 2.33 -7.89 -6.92
C THR A 164 1.66 -8.34 -5.63
N ALA A 165 0.81 -7.50 -5.04
CA ALA A 165 0.07 -7.86 -3.83
C ALA A 165 -0.85 -9.07 -4.03
N ALA A 166 -1.51 -9.18 -5.18
CA ALA A 166 -2.36 -10.31 -5.52
C ALA A 166 -1.55 -11.61 -5.74
N LEU A 167 -0.40 -11.52 -6.39
CA LEU A 167 0.52 -12.64 -6.64
C LEU A 167 1.17 -13.14 -5.35
N VAL A 168 1.70 -12.24 -4.53
CA VAL A 168 2.30 -12.62 -3.24
C VAL A 168 1.25 -13.30 -2.37
N ARG A 169 0.02 -12.79 -2.37
CA ARG A 169 -1.09 -13.41 -1.66
C ARG A 169 -1.43 -14.82 -2.17
N SER A 170 -1.31 -15.07 -3.47
CA SER A 170 -1.56 -16.41 -4.03
C SER A 170 -0.41 -17.38 -3.76
N LEU A 171 0.83 -16.89 -3.63
CA LEU A 171 2.04 -17.70 -3.40
C LEU A 171 2.38 -17.94 -1.92
N VAL A 172 2.27 -16.92 -1.05
CA VAL A 172 2.82 -16.91 0.33
C VAL A 172 1.77 -17.28 1.39
N PHE A 173 0.63 -17.84 0.98
CA PHE A 173 -0.61 -17.96 1.79
C PHE A 173 -1.29 -16.61 2.09
N SER A 174 -2.62 -16.63 2.10
CA SER A 174 -3.49 -15.45 2.31
C SER A 174 -3.36 -14.75 3.67
N ARG A 175 -2.49 -15.21 4.59
CA ARG A 175 -2.42 -14.73 5.99
C ARG A 175 -1.49 -13.53 6.20
N ASP A 176 -0.38 -13.43 5.49
CA ASP A 176 0.67 -12.45 5.84
C ASP A 176 0.56 -11.13 5.08
N ALA A 177 -0.40 -10.31 5.54
CA ALA A 177 -0.57 -8.95 5.04
C ALA A 177 0.68 -8.09 5.22
N HIS A 178 1.40 -8.26 6.33
CA HIS A 178 2.56 -7.45 6.70
C HIS A 178 3.75 -7.69 5.76
N ILE A 179 4.10 -8.96 5.50
CA ILE A 179 5.16 -9.31 4.52
C ILE A 179 4.78 -8.82 3.13
N THR A 180 3.51 -9.01 2.74
CA THR A 180 3.01 -8.55 1.43
C THR A 180 3.21 -7.05 1.26
N THR A 181 2.85 -6.25 2.26
CA THR A 181 3.02 -4.78 2.20
C THR A 181 4.47 -4.36 2.06
N ILE A 182 5.38 -4.98 2.82
CA ILE A 182 6.80 -4.69 2.75
C ILE A 182 7.35 -5.02 1.35
N LEU A 183 7.07 -6.22 0.84
CA LEU A 183 7.54 -6.65 -0.47
C LEU A 183 6.99 -5.75 -1.60
N VAL A 184 5.70 -5.41 -1.54
CA VAL A 184 5.08 -4.52 -2.53
C VAL A 184 5.71 -3.14 -2.49
N ALA A 185 6.01 -2.59 -1.30
CA ALA A 185 6.67 -1.29 -1.18
C ALA A 185 8.05 -1.29 -1.84
N PHE A 186 8.86 -2.32 -1.61
CA PHE A 186 10.17 -2.46 -2.27
C PHE A 186 10.06 -2.67 -3.78
N VAL A 187 9.08 -3.44 -4.26
CA VAL A 187 8.86 -3.63 -5.71
C VAL A 187 8.45 -2.32 -6.37
N THR A 188 7.49 -1.59 -5.80
CA THR A 188 7.05 -0.29 -6.30
C THR A 188 8.19 0.73 -6.26
N TRP A 189 9.00 0.74 -5.20
CA TRP A 189 10.19 1.56 -5.12
C TRP A 189 11.21 1.19 -6.21
N GLY A 190 11.45 -0.09 -6.44
CA GLY A 190 12.34 -0.57 -7.50
C GLY A 190 11.93 -0.05 -8.87
N PHE A 191 10.64 -0.09 -9.21
CA PHE A 191 10.14 0.50 -10.46
C PHE A 191 10.30 2.02 -10.52
N LEU A 192 10.07 2.72 -9.41
CA LEU A 192 10.24 4.17 -9.35
C LEU A 192 11.71 4.57 -9.51
N ALA A 193 12.64 3.78 -8.97
CA ALA A 193 14.07 3.99 -9.13
C ALA A 193 14.60 3.69 -10.55
N LEU A 194 13.82 2.97 -11.38
CA LEU A 194 14.15 2.69 -12.78
C LEU A 194 13.69 3.80 -13.73
N GLU A 195 12.97 4.82 -13.24
CA GLU A 195 12.63 5.99 -14.05
C GLU A 195 13.93 6.65 -14.54
N PRO A 196 14.17 6.72 -15.86
CA PRO A 196 15.38 7.30 -16.38
C PRO A 196 15.42 8.77 -15.98
N ALA A 197 16.41 9.15 -15.16
CA ALA A 197 16.75 10.55 -14.94
C ALA A 197 16.95 11.18 -16.32
N GLY A 198 16.02 12.06 -16.70
CA GLY A 198 15.90 12.60 -18.04
C GLY A 198 17.03 13.55 -18.40
N ASP A 199 18.24 13.04 -18.59
CA ASP A 199 19.19 13.74 -19.45
C ASP A 199 18.77 13.47 -20.90
N PRO A 200 18.31 14.48 -21.65
CA PRO A 200 18.20 14.34 -23.09
C PRO A 200 19.59 13.98 -23.64
N PRO A 201 19.68 13.12 -24.68
CA PRO A 201 20.96 12.84 -25.32
C PRO A 201 21.61 14.18 -25.72
N PRO A 202 22.94 14.36 -25.50
CA PRO A 202 23.59 15.62 -25.84
C PRO A 202 23.29 15.95 -27.29
N THR A 203 22.61 17.07 -27.52
CA THR A 203 22.39 17.60 -28.86
C THR A 203 23.75 17.89 -29.48
N VAL A 204 24.20 16.98 -30.35
CA VAL A 204 25.36 17.21 -31.20
C VAL A 204 25.01 18.37 -32.13
N SER A 205 25.41 19.58 -31.75
CA SER A 205 25.35 20.73 -32.66
C SER A 205 26.36 20.49 -33.77
N TYR A 206 25.87 19.98 -34.91
CA TYR A 206 26.63 19.99 -36.14
C TYR A 206 26.82 21.44 -36.58
N SER A 207 27.97 22.03 -36.25
CA SER A 207 28.41 23.27 -36.86
C SER A 207 28.72 22.99 -38.33
N HIS A 208 27.80 23.32 -39.22
CA HIS A 208 28.11 23.38 -40.64
C HIS A 208 29.20 24.44 -40.86
N PRO A 209 30.36 24.11 -41.46
CA PRO A 209 31.27 25.13 -41.94
C PRO A 209 30.55 25.93 -43.03
N ARG A 210 30.45 27.26 -42.82
CA ARG A 210 29.94 28.17 -43.86
C ARG A 210 30.95 28.21 -45.02
N PRO A 211 30.47 28.32 -46.27
CA PRO A 211 31.30 28.36 -47.47
C PRO A 211 32.21 29.59 -47.51
#